data_AF-H3GSC8-F1
#
_entry.id   AF-H3GSC8-F1
#
_cell.length_a   1.000
_cell.length_b   1.000
_cell.length_c   1.000
_cell.angle_alpha   90.00
_cell.angle_beta   90.00
_cell.angle_gamma   90.00
#
_symmetry.space_group_name_H-M   'P 1'
#
loop_
_entity.id
_entity.type
_entity.pdbx_description
1 polymer ?
#
loop_
_entity_poly.entity_id
_entity_poly.type
_entity_poly.pdbx_seq_one_letter_code
_entity_poly.pdbx_strand_id
1 'polypeptide(L)'
;MPENIKCKLQFQRGHLGEGRYHGPLDCLVKVGKEEGIRGLFRGYSALLLRDVPFSFFFFGSYQAFTSGAAKLLGKESKNDLNPLAILASGGLAGATSWGIMFPVDVLKSRMQTASSSGPLSLRGAFRAVYSEFGIHGFYRGWSAAVLRAFPANGSLFLGVEMTHRVFRYFDDRRTD
;
A
#
# COMPACT_ATOMS: atom_id res chain seq x y z
N MET A 1 -11.92 -8.54 -4.83
CA MET A 1 -12.96 -9.28 -4.07
C MET A 1 -12.60 -9.55 -2.59
N PRO A 2 -11.40 -10.03 -2.20
CA PRO A 2 -11.14 -10.39 -0.80
C PRO A 2 -11.00 -9.20 0.16
N GLU A 3 -10.61 -8.02 -0.34
CA GLU A 3 -10.33 -6.84 0.51
C GLU A 3 -11.60 -6.24 1.14
N ASN A 4 -12.71 -6.17 0.39
CA ASN A 4 -14.00 -5.67 0.90
C ASN A 4 -14.55 -6.56 2.04
N ILE A 5 -14.37 -7.88 1.94
CA ILE A 5 -14.81 -8.85 2.94
C ILE A 5 -13.96 -8.72 4.20
N LYS A 6 -12.63 -8.60 4.04
CA LYS A 6 -11.71 -8.35 5.16
C LYS A 6 -12.03 -7.05 5.87
N CYS A 7 -12.25 -5.95 5.16
CA CYS A 7 -12.64 -4.67 5.77
C CYS A 7 -13.96 -4.78 6.53
N LYS A 8 -15.01 -5.39 5.95
CA LYS A 8 -16.31 -5.57 6.63
C LYS A 8 -16.18 -6.45 7.90
N LEU A 9 -15.39 -7.53 7.85
CA LEU A 9 -15.10 -8.38 9.02
C LEU A 9 -14.24 -7.70 10.09
N GLN A 10 -13.25 -6.89 9.68
CA GLN A 10 -12.38 -6.16 10.60
C GLN A 10 -13.14 -5.03 11.30
N PHE A 11 -14.02 -4.32 10.59
CA PHE A 11 -14.85 -3.27 11.16
C PHE A 11 -15.87 -3.82 12.18
N GLN A 12 -16.37 -5.02 11.91
CA GLN A 12 -17.31 -5.72 12.78
C GLN A 12 -16.67 -6.30 14.04
N ARG A 13 -15.40 -6.74 13.98
CA ARG A 13 -14.64 -7.17 15.16
C ARG A 13 -14.35 -6.03 16.15
N GLY A 14 -14.43 -4.77 15.71
CA GLY A 14 -14.20 -3.59 16.55
C GLY A 14 -15.39 -3.16 17.43
N HIS A 15 -16.61 -3.61 17.13
CA HIS A 15 -17.80 -3.33 17.95
C HIS A 15 -18.20 -4.58 18.74
N LEU A 16 -18.12 -4.49 20.07
CA LEU A 16 -18.42 -5.53 21.07
C LEU A 16 -19.92 -5.92 21.18
N GLY A 17 -20.67 -5.93 20.08
CA GLY A 17 -22.11 -6.25 20.09
C GLY A 17 -22.51 -7.09 18.88
N GLU A 18 -22.96 -8.32 19.14
CA GLU A 18 -23.59 -9.30 18.24
C GLU A 18 -23.13 -9.28 16.76
N GLY A 19 -22.19 -10.18 16.43
CA GLY A 19 -21.63 -10.31 15.10
C GLY A 19 -22.67 -10.72 14.03
N ARG A 20 -23.22 -9.73 13.30
CA ARG A 20 -24.01 -9.86 12.05
C ARG A 20 -23.50 -10.88 10.99
N TYR A 21 -22.25 -11.35 11.06
CA TYR A 21 -21.60 -12.28 10.12
C TYR A 21 -20.76 -13.29 10.91
N HIS A 22 -21.04 -14.60 10.74
CA HIS A 22 -20.32 -15.67 11.46
C HIS A 22 -19.00 -16.07 10.80
N GLY A 23 -18.67 -15.50 9.62
CA GLY A 23 -17.41 -15.77 8.91
C GLY A 23 -17.34 -15.13 7.53
N PRO A 24 -16.20 -15.26 6.82
CA PRO A 24 -15.99 -14.69 5.49
C PRO A 24 -16.92 -15.26 4.42
N LEU A 25 -17.29 -16.54 4.52
CA LEU A 25 -18.23 -17.18 3.60
C LEU A 25 -19.68 -16.76 3.88
N ASP A 26 -20.07 -16.66 5.16
CA ASP A 26 -21.41 -16.15 5.55
C ASP A 26 -21.58 -14.67 5.15
N CYS A 27 -20.52 -13.87 5.29
CA CYS A 27 -20.48 -12.50 4.79
C CYS A 27 -20.62 -12.43 3.27
N LEU A 28 -19.91 -13.29 2.52
CA LEU A 28 -20.01 -13.35 1.07
C LEU A 28 -21.43 -13.72 0.60
N VAL A 29 -22.06 -14.73 1.23
CA VAL A 29 -23.40 -15.19 0.86
C VAL A 29 -24.46 -14.15 1.20
N LYS A 30 -24.41 -13.53 2.38
CA LYS A 30 -25.35 -12.46 2.77
C LYS A 30 -25.20 -11.22 1.90
N VAL A 31 -23.97 -10.76 1.64
CA VAL A 31 -23.72 -9.60 0.75
C VAL A 31 -24.13 -9.91 -0.70
N GLY A 32 -23.90 -11.15 -1.17
CA GLY A 32 -24.35 -11.61 -2.47
C GLY A 32 -25.87 -11.65 -2.62
N LYS A 33 -26.60 -12.07 -1.57
CA LYS A 33 -28.07 -12.09 -1.54
C LYS A 33 -28.71 -10.70 -1.37
N GLU A 34 -28.12 -9.83 -0.55
CA GLU A 34 -28.70 -8.52 -0.21
C GLU A 34 -28.30 -7.41 -1.19
N GLU A 35 -27.04 -7.37 -1.66
CA GLU A 35 -26.52 -6.30 -2.52
C GLU A 35 -26.20 -6.75 -3.97
N GLY A 36 -26.31 -8.05 -4.26
CA GLY A 36 -26.01 -8.63 -5.58
C GLY A 36 -24.53 -8.56 -5.98
N ILE A 37 -24.23 -8.94 -7.23
CA ILE A 37 -22.87 -8.89 -7.79
C ILE A 37 -22.30 -7.46 -7.76
N ARG A 38 -23.14 -6.43 -7.98
CA ARG A 38 -22.74 -5.02 -7.89
C ARG A 38 -22.29 -4.62 -6.46
N GLY A 39 -22.90 -5.18 -5.42
CA GLY A 39 -22.45 -5.01 -4.03
C GLY A 39 -21.06 -5.56 -3.77
N LEU A 40 -20.71 -6.69 -4.40
CA LEU A 40 -19.39 -7.31 -4.30
C LEU A 40 -18.28 -6.40 -4.88
N PHE A 41 -18.58 -5.69 -5.97
CA PHE A 41 -17.65 -4.79 -6.67
C PHE A 41 -17.69 -3.34 -6.21
N ARG A 42 -18.57 -2.96 -5.26
CA ARG A 42 -18.77 -1.57 -4.81
C ARG A 42 -17.52 -0.90 -4.20
N GLY A 43 -16.50 -1.67 -3.83
CA GLY A 43 -15.20 -1.16 -3.38
C GLY A 43 -14.07 -1.26 -4.41
N TYR A 44 -14.31 -1.83 -5.59
CA TYR A 44 -13.27 -2.00 -6.61
C TYR A 44 -12.84 -0.66 -7.22
N SER A 45 -13.77 0.28 -7.42
CA SER A 45 -13.44 1.63 -7.85
C SER A 45 -12.61 2.39 -6.81
N ALA A 46 -12.93 2.22 -5.52
CA ALA A 46 -12.16 2.82 -4.42
C ALA A 46 -10.76 2.21 -4.26
N LEU A 47 -10.60 0.93 -4.62
CA LEU A 47 -9.33 0.23 -4.70
C LEU A 47 -8.49 0.76 -5.86
N LEU A 48 -9.05 0.81 -7.08
CA LEU A 48 -8.36 1.36 -8.25
C LEU A 48 -7.97 2.82 -8.04
N LEU A 49 -8.86 3.64 -7.46
CA LEU A 49 -8.57 5.04 -7.16
C LEU A 49 -7.42 5.21 -6.16
N ARG A 50 -7.12 4.21 -5.33
CA ARG A 50 -5.95 4.20 -4.44
C ARG A 50 -4.71 3.70 -5.19
N ASP A 51 -4.83 2.54 -5.82
CA ASP A 51 -3.70 1.79 -6.35
C ASP A 51 -3.13 2.43 -7.63
N VAL A 52 -3.96 3.05 -8.45
CA VAL A 52 -3.53 3.72 -9.69
C VAL A 52 -2.62 4.91 -9.40
N PRO A 53 -3.02 5.92 -8.61
CA PRO A 53 -2.14 7.04 -8.30
C PRO A 53 -0.91 6.59 -7.50
N PHE A 54 -1.05 5.64 -6.57
CA PHE A 54 0.11 5.11 -5.86
C PHE A 54 1.13 4.48 -6.83
N SER A 55 0.67 3.64 -7.76
CA SER A 55 1.52 3.02 -8.77
C SER A 55 2.16 4.06 -9.68
N PHE A 56 1.42 5.10 -10.08
CA PHE A 56 1.94 6.18 -10.91
C PHE A 56 3.09 6.91 -10.23
N PHE A 57 2.92 7.34 -8.98
CA PHE A 57 3.98 8.00 -8.23
C PHE A 57 5.15 7.07 -7.94
N PHE A 58 4.88 5.80 -7.60
CA PHE A 58 5.91 4.80 -7.35
C PHE A 58 6.78 4.53 -8.58
N PHE A 59 6.17 4.22 -9.73
CA PHE A 59 6.91 3.98 -10.97
C PHE A 59 7.61 5.24 -11.46
N GLY A 60 6.97 6.41 -11.36
CA GLY A 60 7.59 7.69 -11.73
C GLY A 60 8.84 8.00 -10.90
N SER A 61 8.73 7.92 -9.57
CA SER A 61 9.87 8.11 -8.66
C SER A 61 10.94 7.05 -8.88
N TYR A 62 10.57 5.77 -9.03
CA TYR A 62 11.51 4.69 -9.31
C TYR A 62 12.27 4.93 -10.61
N GLN A 63 11.58 5.38 -11.67
CA GLN A 63 12.23 5.68 -12.94
C GLN A 63 13.20 6.85 -12.82
N ALA A 64 12.85 7.89 -12.05
CA ALA A 64 13.71 9.03 -11.80
C ALA A 64 14.97 8.65 -11.00
N PHE A 65 14.82 7.88 -9.92
CA PHE A 65 15.96 7.46 -9.08
C PHE A 65 16.87 6.46 -9.78
N THR A 66 16.33 5.49 -10.52
CA THR A 66 17.14 4.55 -11.30
C THR A 66 17.87 5.23 -12.46
N SER A 67 17.23 6.18 -13.15
CA SER A 67 17.88 6.96 -14.21
C SER A 67 18.95 7.92 -13.66
N GLY A 68 18.71 8.52 -12.48
CA GLY A 68 19.70 9.36 -11.79
C GLY A 68 20.90 8.54 -11.31
N ALA A 69 20.67 7.37 -10.73
CA ALA A 69 21.72 6.46 -10.31
C ALA A 69 22.55 5.93 -11.49
N ALA A 70 21.91 5.61 -12.62
CA ALA A 70 22.61 5.18 -13.83
C ALA A 70 23.55 6.29 -14.37
N LYS A 71 23.07 7.54 -14.40
CA LYS A 71 23.89 8.72 -14.80
C LYS A 71 25.06 8.97 -13.86
N LEU A 72 24.86 8.87 -12.56
CA LEU A 72 25.92 9.05 -11.54
C LEU A 72 27.01 7.97 -11.62
N LEU A 73 26.64 6.76 -12.04
CA LEU A 73 27.55 5.63 -12.18
C LEU A 73 28.13 5.48 -13.58
N GLY A 74 27.81 6.38 -14.51
CA GLY A 74 28.29 6.34 -15.90
C GLY A 74 27.81 5.11 -16.69
N LYS A 75 26.65 4.53 -16.33
CA LYS A 75 26.10 3.33 -16.96
C LYS A 75 25.01 3.68 -17.98
N GLU A 76 25.08 3.10 -19.17
CA GLU A 76 24.12 3.36 -20.26
C GLU A 76 22.75 2.71 -20.04
N SER A 77 22.70 1.61 -19.26
CA SER A 77 21.47 0.85 -19.05
C SER A 77 21.14 0.62 -17.58
N LYS A 78 19.83 0.62 -17.27
CA LYS A 78 19.30 0.26 -15.95
C LYS A 78 19.62 -1.17 -15.55
N ASN A 79 19.86 -2.04 -16.54
CA ASN A 79 20.20 -3.45 -16.32
C ASN A 79 21.64 -3.64 -15.83
N ASP A 80 22.51 -2.65 -15.99
CA ASP A 80 23.88 -2.73 -15.50
C ASP A 80 23.99 -2.25 -14.04
N LEU A 81 22.92 -1.71 -13.45
CA LEU A 81 22.95 -1.25 -12.06
C LEU A 81 23.17 -2.43 -11.12
N ASN A 82 24.07 -2.26 -10.15
CA ASN A 82 24.28 -3.25 -9.10
C ASN A 82 22.93 -3.52 -8.40
N PRO A 83 22.58 -4.78 -8.08
CA PRO A 83 21.40 -5.11 -7.28
C PRO A 83 21.19 -4.21 -6.05
N LEU A 84 22.27 -3.81 -5.37
CA LEU A 84 22.20 -2.87 -4.25
C LEU A 84 21.75 -1.45 -4.65
N ALA A 85 22.16 -0.97 -5.82
CA ALA A 85 21.75 0.34 -6.34
C ALA A 85 20.27 0.32 -6.79
N ILE A 86 19.82 -0.79 -7.37
CA ILE A 86 18.39 -1.03 -7.69
C ILE A 86 17.56 -1.05 -6.39
N LEU A 87 18.06 -1.73 -5.36
CA LEU A 87 17.40 -1.84 -4.07
C LEU A 87 17.32 -0.48 -3.34
N ALA A 88 18.43 0.27 -3.31
CA ALA A 88 18.48 1.62 -2.74
C ALA A 88 17.55 2.60 -3.49
N SER A 89 17.57 2.58 -4.83
CA SER A 89 16.68 3.42 -5.64
C SER A 89 15.21 3.04 -5.49
N GLY A 90 14.89 1.75 -5.35
CA GLY A 90 13.54 1.27 -5.00
C GLY A 90 13.09 1.72 -3.62
N GLY A 91 13.97 1.68 -2.62
CA GLY A 91 13.69 2.17 -1.26
C GLY A 91 13.45 3.68 -1.21
N LEU A 92 14.30 4.47 -1.87
CA LEU A 92 14.16 5.92 -2.01
C LEU A 92 12.89 6.30 -2.77
N ALA A 93 12.61 5.61 -3.88
CA ALA A 93 11.36 5.77 -4.63
C ALA A 93 10.14 5.51 -3.74
N GLY A 94 10.12 4.39 -3.04
CA GLY A 94 9.05 4.05 -2.11
C GLY A 94 8.86 5.12 -1.02
N ALA A 95 9.93 5.60 -0.41
CA ALA A 95 9.87 6.63 0.62
C ALA A 95 9.31 7.96 0.08
N THR A 96 9.75 8.39 -1.09
CA THR A 96 9.26 9.63 -1.73
C THR A 96 7.80 9.50 -2.16
N SER A 97 7.41 8.40 -2.78
CA SER A 97 6.01 8.16 -3.19
C SER A 97 5.08 8.07 -2.00
N TRP A 98 5.51 7.41 -0.91
CA TRP A 98 4.78 7.43 0.35
C TRP A 98 4.68 8.85 0.90
N GLY A 99 5.75 9.64 0.92
CA GLY A 99 5.71 11.03 1.39
C GLY A 99 4.68 11.91 0.65
N ILE A 100 4.53 11.71 -0.67
CA ILE A 100 3.56 12.45 -1.49
C ILE A 100 2.12 11.96 -1.25
N MET A 101 1.92 10.65 -1.11
CA MET A 101 0.59 10.05 -1.00
C MET A 101 0.04 10.04 0.44
N PHE A 102 0.91 10.11 1.44
CA PHE A 102 0.53 9.99 2.85
C PHE A 102 -0.51 11.02 3.32
N PRO A 103 -0.42 12.31 2.95
CA PRO A 103 -1.45 13.30 3.31
C PRO A 103 -2.84 12.94 2.75
N VAL A 104 -2.88 12.38 1.54
CA VAL A 104 -4.12 11.93 0.88
C VAL A 104 -4.70 10.73 1.62
N ASP A 105 -3.86 9.80 2.06
CA ASP A 105 -4.28 8.65 2.85
C ASP A 105 -4.82 9.06 4.24
N VAL A 106 -4.19 10.04 4.90
CA VAL A 106 -4.68 10.59 6.17
C VAL A 106 -6.04 11.27 5.99
N LEU A 107 -6.19 12.10 4.95
CA LEU A 107 -7.46 12.75 4.61
C LEU A 107 -8.57 11.72 4.34
N LYS A 108 -8.28 10.70 3.53
CA LYS A 108 -9.22 9.61 3.21
C LYS A 108 -9.59 8.82 4.46
N SER A 109 -8.63 8.47 5.30
CA SER A 109 -8.86 7.76 6.56
C SER A 109 -9.75 8.57 7.51
N ARG A 110 -9.54 9.89 7.61
CA ARG A 110 -10.40 10.79 8.39
C ARG A 110 -11.82 10.87 7.83
N MET A 111 -11.97 10.98 6.51
CA MET A 111 -13.29 10.96 5.86
C MET A 111 -14.04 9.64 6.09
N GLN A 112 -13.33 8.50 6.13
CA GLN A 112 -13.92 7.18 6.36
C GLN A 112 -14.25 6.91 7.83
N THR A 113 -13.49 7.47 8.77
CA THR A 113 -13.69 7.27 10.22
C THR A 113 -14.67 8.26 10.84
N ALA A 114 -14.95 9.39 10.17
CA ALA A 114 -15.97 10.34 10.58
C ALA A 114 -17.41 9.81 10.35
N SER A 115 -17.80 8.82 11.14
CA SER A 115 -19.16 8.25 11.12
C SER A 115 -20.17 9.07 11.95
N SER A 116 -19.72 9.99 12.80
CA SER A 116 -20.59 10.65 13.79
C SER A 116 -20.95 12.12 13.49
N SER A 117 -20.44 12.73 12.41
CA SER A 117 -20.63 14.17 12.14
C SER A 117 -21.07 14.51 10.71
N GLY A 118 -21.49 13.51 9.92
CA GLY A 118 -21.87 13.66 8.52
C GLY A 118 -20.69 13.54 7.53
N PRO A 119 -20.97 13.40 6.21
CA PRO A 119 -19.93 13.23 5.21
C PRO A 119 -19.05 14.48 5.13
N LEU A 120 -17.87 14.43 5.74
CA LEU A 120 -16.87 15.48 5.61
C LEU A 120 -16.46 15.58 4.14
N SER A 121 -16.74 16.72 3.50
CA SER A 121 -16.11 17.08 2.24
C SER A 121 -14.59 17.10 2.41
N LEU A 122 -13.82 16.83 1.34
CA LEU A 122 -12.35 16.80 1.36
C LEU A 122 -11.75 18.09 1.95
N ARG A 123 -12.39 19.23 1.71
CA ARG A 123 -12.03 20.53 2.31
C ARG A 123 -12.28 20.59 3.82
N GLY A 124 -13.37 19.97 4.29
CA GLY A 124 -13.69 19.85 5.71
C GLY A 124 -12.71 18.94 6.45
N ALA A 125 -12.35 17.79 5.86
CA ALA A 125 -11.33 16.90 6.40
C ALA A 125 -9.95 17.58 6.46
N PHE A 126 -9.57 18.32 5.41
CA PHE A 126 -8.33 19.09 5.41
C PHE A 126 -8.31 20.16 6.51
N ARG A 127 -9.38 20.96 6.61
CA ARG A 127 -9.50 22.00 7.63
C ARG A 127 -9.46 21.42 9.04
N ALA A 128 -10.13 20.29 9.28
CA ALA A 128 -10.14 19.61 10.57
C ALA A 128 -8.75 19.11 10.97
N VAL A 129 -8.04 18.43 10.07
CA VAL A 129 -6.67 17.94 10.33
C VAL A 129 -5.73 19.11 10.60
N TYR A 130 -5.83 20.18 9.80
CA TYR A 130 -4.99 21.35 9.95
C TYR A 130 -5.28 22.14 11.24
N SER A 131 -6.54 22.27 11.65
CA SER A 131 -6.90 22.98 12.90
C SER A 131 -6.54 22.20 14.16
N GLU A 132 -6.56 20.86 14.10
CA GLU A 132 -6.36 20.01 15.27
C GLU A 132 -4.88 19.67 15.51
N PHE A 133 -4.10 19.44 14.45
CA PHE A 133 -2.71 18.98 14.55
C PHE A 133 -1.73 19.75 13.64
N GLY A 134 -2.19 20.76 12.91
CA GLY A 134 -1.37 21.50 11.94
C GLY A 134 -0.82 20.62 10.82
N ILE A 135 0.32 21.03 10.25
CA ILE A 135 0.98 20.29 9.16
C ILE A 135 1.51 18.92 9.59
N HIS A 136 1.85 18.75 10.87
CA HIS A 136 2.31 17.47 11.44
C HIS A 136 1.20 16.43 11.48
N GLY A 137 -0.07 16.86 11.51
CA GLY A 137 -1.23 15.97 11.42
C GLY A 137 -1.26 15.12 10.16
N PHE A 138 -0.78 15.66 9.04
CA PHE A 138 -0.74 14.97 7.74
C PHE A 138 0.33 13.89 7.64
N TYR A 139 1.33 13.89 8.53
CA TYR A 139 2.41 12.89 8.58
C TYR A 139 2.34 12.00 9.83
N ARG A 140 1.28 12.14 10.64
CA ARG A 140 1.09 11.36 11.85
C ARG A 140 0.85 9.89 11.50
N GLY A 141 1.82 9.03 11.83
CA GLY A 141 1.80 7.60 11.50
C GLY A 141 2.68 7.20 10.31
N TRP A 142 3.37 8.16 9.67
CA TRP A 142 4.30 7.88 8.57
C TRP A 142 5.44 6.96 9.04
N SER A 143 6.01 7.21 10.22
CA SER A 143 7.02 6.35 10.83
C SER A 143 6.50 4.93 11.09
N ALA A 144 5.26 4.77 11.55
CA ALA A 144 4.65 3.46 11.74
C ALA A 144 4.39 2.73 10.40
N ALA A 145 4.08 3.48 9.33
CA ALA A 145 3.94 2.93 7.99
C ALA A 145 5.29 2.48 7.41
N VAL A 146 6.33 3.31 7.54
CA VAL A 146 7.70 2.98 7.12
C VAL A 146 8.25 1.81 7.93
N LEU A 147 8.07 1.82 9.26
CA LEU A 147 8.51 0.76 10.15
C LEU A 147 7.79 -0.58 9.87
N ARG A 148 6.54 -0.55 9.40
CA ARG A 148 5.84 -1.76 8.95
C ARG A 148 6.31 -2.23 7.58
N ALA A 149 6.58 -1.29 6.68
CA ALA A 149 7.06 -1.60 5.34
C ALA A 149 8.47 -2.19 5.37
N PHE A 150 9.30 -1.81 6.34
CA PHE A 150 10.69 -2.22 6.41
C PHE A 150 10.88 -3.75 6.63
N PRO A 151 10.23 -4.41 7.61
CA PRO A 151 10.25 -5.87 7.74
C PRO A 151 9.56 -6.59 6.57
N ALA A 152 8.45 -6.04 6.07
CA ALA A 152 7.72 -6.64 4.95
C ALA A 152 8.57 -6.65 3.66
N ASN A 153 9.26 -5.55 3.36
CA ASN A 153 10.17 -5.47 2.23
C ASN A 153 11.45 -6.29 2.49
N GLY A 154 12.00 -6.25 3.72
CA GLY A 154 13.18 -7.03 4.08
C GLY A 154 12.97 -8.55 3.97
N SER A 155 11.81 -9.05 4.38
CA SER A 155 11.44 -10.47 4.24
C SER A 155 11.23 -10.87 2.78
N LEU A 156 10.64 -10.01 1.95
CA LEU A 156 10.55 -10.22 0.50
C LEU A 156 11.95 -10.34 -0.12
N PHE A 157 12.89 -9.44 0.22
CA PHE A 157 14.27 -9.50 -0.28
C PHE A 157 15.01 -10.75 0.19
N LEU A 158 14.86 -11.16 1.45
CA LEU A 158 15.42 -12.43 1.93
C LEU A 158 14.87 -13.63 1.17
N GLY A 159 13.56 -13.65 0.89
CA GLY A 159 12.93 -14.72 0.10
C GLY A 159 13.47 -14.80 -1.33
N VAL A 160 13.61 -13.66 -2.01
CA VAL A 160 14.17 -13.58 -3.36
C VAL A 160 15.63 -14.02 -3.39
N GLU A 161 16.45 -13.54 -2.45
CA GLU A 161 17.87 -13.89 -2.36
C GLU A 161 18.08 -15.39 -2.10
N MET A 162 17.31 -15.97 -1.18
CA MET A 162 17.33 -17.41 -0.93
C MET A 162 16.91 -18.21 -2.16
N THR A 163 15.88 -17.76 -2.87
CA THR A 163 15.41 -18.43 -4.10
C THR A 163 16.46 -18.39 -5.20
N HIS A 164 17.11 -17.23 -5.42
CA HIS A 164 18.20 -17.11 -6.39
C HIS A 164 19.42 -17.94 -6.03
N ARG A 165 19.74 -18.10 -4.73
CA ARG A 165 20.82 -18.98 -4.28
C ARG A 165 20.51 -20.45 -4.56
N VAL A 166 19.28 -20.88 -4.34
CA VAL A 166 18.83 -22.25 -4.65
C VAL A 166 18.89 -22.50 -6.16
N PHE A 167 18.39 -21.57 -6.98
CA PHE A 167 18.44 -21.72 -8.43
C PHE A 167 19.88 -21.81 -8.97
N ARG A 168 20.79 -20.94 -8.50
CA ARG A 168 22.22 -21.02 -8.88
C ARG A 168 22.86 -22.34 -8.44
N TYR A 169 22.53 -22.83 -7.24
CA TYR A 169 23.02 -24.12 -6.77
C TYR A 169 22.58 -25.30 -7.66
N PHE A 170 21.36 -25.26 -8.19
CA PHE A 170 20.88 -26.28 -9.13
C PHE A 170 21.47 -26.15 -10.52
N ASP A 171 21.75 -24.93 -10.97
CA ASP A 171 22.35 -24.66 -12.28
C ASP A 171 23.82 -25.08 -12.33
N ASP A 172 24.61 -24.77 -11.29
CA ASP A 172 26.01 -25.20 -11.16
C ASP A 172 26.15 -26.74 -11.21
N ARG A 173 25.17 -27.47 -10.64
CA ARG A 173 25.14 -28.95 -10.66
C ARG A 173 24.75 -29.57 -12.00
N ARG A 174 24.25 -28.78 -12.95
CA ARG A 174 23.86 -29.26 -14.28
C ARG A 174 24.99 -29.14 -15.31
N THR A 175 26.02 -28.37 -14.98
CA THR A 175 27.21 -28.14 -15.81
C THR A 175 28.41 -29.04 -15.49
N ASP A 176 28.32 -29.85 -14.42
CA ASP A 176 29.23 -30.97 -14.11
C ASP A 176 28.65 -32.32 -14.59
#